data_AF-A0A969V4M4-F1
#
_entry.id   AF-A0A969V4M4-F1
#
_cell.length_a   1.000
_cell.length_b   1.000
_cell.length_c   1.000
_cell.angle_alpha   90.00
_cell.angle_beta   90.00
_cell.angle_gamma   90.00
#
_symmetry.space_group_name_H-M   'P 1'
#
loop_
_entity.id
_entity.type
_entity.pdbx_description
1 polymer ?
#
loop_
_entity_poly.entity_id
_entity_poly.type
_entity_poly.pdbx_seq_one_letter_code
_entity_poly.pdbx_strand_id
1 'polypeptide(L)'
;MNAWFPVPQTILPAKFYRLVMVTFAATLTLNIWANPSWAADPFRMKEPRNIGNKTEAAFKAIFQQGDYQAADRYLQEALSREPNEPLAYAMKASLAYTNKDWATLDTYSKKTSETAQNLISSDSLRGNLYAAVGLFLEGAVILQREGTVKGAPQALSRLQQVYQHLDKAEAVSPNDPELNLLKGYMDLMIAVNLPFANPEQAIQKLEKNAAPQYLANRGIALAYRDLKQYS
;
A
#
# COMPACT_ATOMS: atom_id res chain seq x y z
N MET A 1 -3.74 68.36 -20.90
CA MET A 1 -4.46 68.62 -22.17
C MET A 1 -4.98 67.28 -22.67
N ASN A 2 -6.30 67.14 -22.71
CA ASN A 2 -7.04 65.98 -23.21
C ASN A 2 -6.98 65.91 -24.74
N ALA A 3 -6.94 64.70 -25.31
CA ALA A 3 -7.66 64.40 -26.55
C ALA A 3 -7.77 62.88 -26.76
N TRP A 4 -8.99 62.38 -26.53
CA TRP A 4 -9.59 61.18 -27.11
C TRP A 4 -9.44 61.14 -28.64
N PHE A 5 -9.26 59.96 -29.23
CA PHE A 5 -9.74 59.68 -30.59
C PHE A 5 -10.31 58.26 -30.72
N PRO A 6 -11.33 58.04 -31.58
CA PRO A 6 -12.35 57.02 -31.39
C PRO A 6 -12.23 55.78 -32.30
N VAL A 7 -13.01 54.76 -31.95
CA VAL A 7 -13.30 53.53 -32.72
C VAL A 7 -14.23 53.82 -33.90
N PRO A 8 -14.02 53.21 -35.09
CA PRO A 8 -15.08 53.03 -36.07
C PRO A 8 -15.75 51.66 -35.92
N GLN A 9 -17.04 51.70 -35.59
CA GLN A 9 -17.98 50.60 -35.70
C GLN A 9 -18.35 50.39 -37.17
N THR A 10 -18.23 49.17 -37.68
CA THR A 10 -18.92 48.76 -38.92
C THR A 10 -20.21 48.02 -38.58
N ILE A 11 -21.33 48.67 -38.89
CA ILE A 11 -22.68 48.11 -38.93
C ILE A 11 -22.96 47.70 -40.38
N LEU A 12 -23.71 46.61 -40.60
CA LEU A 12 -24.78 46.38 -41.61
C LEU A 12 -25.11 44.86 -41.69
N PRO A 13 -26.33 44.44 -42.10
CA PRO A 13 -27.59 44.55 -41.36
C PRO A 13 -28.31 43.18 -41.23
N ALA A 14 -29.49 43.22 -40.62
CA ALA A 14 -30.17 42.09 -39.99
C ALA A 14 -31.27 41.44 -40.87
N LYS A 15 -31.49 40.14 -40.56
CA LYS A 15 -32.75 39.37 -40.60
C LYS A 15 -33.33 38.88 -41.94
N PHE A 16 -33.54 37.56 -42.01
CA PHE A 16 -34.84 36.84 -42.05
C PHE A 16 -34.63 35.50 -42.80
N TYR A 17 -34.65 34.33 -42.17
CA TYR A 17 -35.80 33.52 -41.71
C TYR A 17 -35.19 32.20 -41.17
N ARG A 18 -35.71 31.38 -40.24
CA ARG A 18 -36.96 31.19 -39.48
C ARG A 18 -36.55 30.19 -38.38
N LEU A 19 -36.65 30.54 -37.10
CA LEU A 19 -37.67 30.02 -36.18
C LEU A 19 -37.91 28.50 -36.25
N VAL A 20 -37.28 27.74 -35.35
CA VAL A 20 -37.98 26.79 -34.46
C VAL A 20 -37.32 26.89 -33.08
N MET A 21 -38.05 27.52 -32.15
CA MET A 21 -37.87 27.28 -30.73
C MET A 21 -38.56 25.97 -30.38
N VAL A 22 -37.81 25.00 -29.86
CA VAL A 22 -38.32 24.10 -28.84
C VAL A 22 -37.28 24.06 -27.72
N THR A 23 -37.66 24.70 -26.62
CA THR A 23 -37.09 24.57 -25.29
C THR A 23 -36.91 23.10 -24.91
N PHE A 24 -35.66 22.70 -24.66
CA PHE A 24 -35.37 21.62 -23.72
C PHE A 24 -34.35 22.15 -22.72
N ALA A 25 -34.89 22.81 -21.69
CA ALA A 25 -34.19 22.93 -20.42
C ALA A 25 -34.12 21.53 -19.80
N ALA A 26 -33.21 20.69 -20.30
CA ALA A 26 -32.73 19.56 -19.53
C ALA A 26 -31.68 20.12 -18.57
N THR A 27 -32.12 20.41 -17.35
CA THR A 27 -31.25 20.37 -16.18
C THR A 27 -30.54 19.02 -16.16
N LEU A 28 -29.34 18.94 -16.75
CA LEU A 28 -28.39 17.91 -16.36
C LEU A 28 -27.92 18.28 -14.95
N THR A 29 -28.74 17.91 -13.96
CA THR A 29 -28.19 17.48 -12.68
C THR A 29 -27.30 16.28 -13.01
N LEU A 30 -26.04 16.55 -13.31
CA LEU A 30 -24.99 15.57 -13.13
C LEU A 30 -25.04 15.24 -11.64
N ASN A 31 -25.81 14.20 -11.34
CA ASN A 31 -25.54 13.33 -10.22
C ASN A 31 -24.09 12.88 -10.45
N ILE A 32 -23.16 13.68 -9.94
CA ILE A 32 -21.87 13.18 -9.49
C ILE A 32 -22.28 12.22 -8.38
N TRP A 33 -22.62 11.00 -8.76
CA TRP A 33 -22.35 9.85 -7.93
C TRP A 33 -20.83 9.92 -7.75
N ALA A 34 -20.42 10.67 -6.74
CA ALA A 34 -19.27 10.30 -5.96
C ALA A 34 -19.59 8.87 -5.56
N ASN A 35 -19.15 7.91 -6.38
CA ASN A 35 -18.77 6.63 -5.85
C ASN A 35 -17.98 7.01 -4.60
N PRO A 36 -18.40 6.60 -3.39
CA PRO A 36 -17.53 6.78 -2.25
C PRO A 36 -16.18 6.30 -2.75
N SER A 37 -15.16 7.14 -2.74
CA SER A 37 -13.84 6.68 -3.12
C SER A 37 -13.56 5.57 -2.11
N TRP A 38 -13.79 4.31 -2.50
CA TRP A 38 -13.29 3.18 -1.75
C TRP A 38 -11.81 3.48 -1.68
N ALA A 39 -11.32 3.77 -0.48
CA ALA A 39 -9.92 4.09 -0.27
C ALA A 39 -9.11 3.09 -1.10
N ALA A 40 -8.28 3.61 -2.01
CA ALA A 40 -7.74 2.78 -3.06
C ALA A 40 -6.79 1.76 -2.44
N ASP A 41 -7.17 0.50 -2.48
CA ASP A 41 -6.27 -0.63 -2.28
C ASP A 41 -5.06 -0.40 -3.20
N PRO A 42 -3.85 -0.14 -2.65
CA PRO A 42 -2.71 0.22 -3.47
C PRO A 42 -2.14 -0.99 -4.22
N PHE A 43 -2.58 -2.21 -3.86
CA PHE A 43 -2.06 -3.45 -4.40
C PHE A 43 -2.96 -3.98 -5.51
N ARG A 44 -4.29 -3.88 -5.36
CA ARG A 44 -5.25 -4.57 -6.22
C ARG A 44 -6.03 -3.61 -7.12
N MET A 45 -5.92 -3.80 -8.43
CA MET A 45 -6.79 -3.13 -9.41
C MET A 45 -8.14 -3.84 -9.61
N LYS A 46 -8.18 -5.16 -9.36
CA LYS A 46 -9.39 -5.98 -9.41
C LYS A 46 -9.77 -6.37 -8.00
N GLU A 47 -11.04 -6.19 -7.64
CA GLU A 47 -11.56 -6.47 -6.28
C GLU A 47 -10.76 -5.72 -5.18
N PRO A 48 -10.66 -4.38 -5.27
CA PRO A 48 -9.93 -3.59 -4.28
C PRO A 48 -10.56 -3.76 -2.90
N ARG A 49 -9.71 -3.89 -1.89
CA ARG A 49 -10.12 -3.99 -0.49
C ARG A 49 -10.20 -2.60 0.13
N ASN A 50 -11.25 -2.34 0.89
CA ASN A 50 -11.36 -1.06 1.59
C ASN A 50 -10.37 -1.03 2.76
N ILE A 51 -9.35 -0.19 2.65
CA ILE A 51 -8.34 0.02 3.70
C ILE A 51 -8.58 1.31 4.49
N GLY A 52 -9.57 2.12 4.13
CA GLY A 52 -9.78 3.44 4.71
C GLY A 52 -8.83 4.53 4.20
N ASN A 53 -9.37 5.75 4.09
CA ASN A 53 -8.71 6.88 3.43
C ASN A 53 -7.44 7.35 4.16
N LYS A 54 -7.38 7.19 5.49
CA LYS A 54 -6.21 7.60 6.29
C LYS A 54 -5.08 6.60 6.17
N THR A 55 -5.39 5.31 6.16
CA THR A 55 -4.43 4.26 5.85
C THR A 55 -3.87 4.42 4.43
N GLU A 56 -4.72 4.68 3.44
CA GLU A 56 -4.26 4.96 2.07
C GLU A 56 -3.34 6.19 2.01
N ALA A 57 -3.72 7.29 2.67
CA ALA A 57 -2.90 8.50 2.72
C ALA A 57 -1.54 8.25 3.38
N ALA A 58 -1.52 7.49 4.49
CA ALA A 58 -0.28 7.06 5.13
C ALA A 58 0.58 6.20 4.19
N PHE A 59 -0.03 5.24 3.51
CA PHE A 59 0.67 4.36 2.57
C PHE A 59 1.36 5.16 1.45
N LYS A 60 0.62 6.09 0.82
CA LYS A 60 1.18 6.98 -0.22
C LYS A 60 2.30 7.85 0.34
N ALA A 61 2.12 8.43 1.54
CA ALA A 61 3.14 9.25 2.18
C ALA A 61 4.44 8.48 2.41
N ILE A 62 4.36 7.24 2.94
CA ILE A 62 5.55 6.39 3.20
C ILE A 62 6.20 5.94 1.89
N PHE A 63 5.41 5.32 1.01
CA PHE A 63 5.95 4.47 -0.05
C PHE A 63 6.09 5.16 -1.40
N GLN A 64 5.32 6.22 -1.65
CA GLN A 64 5.38 6.98 -2.90
C GLN A 64 6.08 8.33 -2.71
N GLN A 65 5.81 9.02 -1.60
CA GLN A 65 6.29 10.39 -1.38
C GLN A 65 7.57 10.44 -0.53
N GLY A 66 7.82 9.42 0.30
CA GLY A 66 8.90 9.45 1.28
C GLY A 66 8.69 10.47 2.42
N ASP A 67 7.45 10.96 2.60
CA ASP A 67 7.10 11.93 3.65
C ASP A 67 6.69 11.18 4.93
N TYR A 68 7.69 10.78 5.71
CA TYR A 68 7.49 10.06 6.96
C TYR A 68 6.77 10.89 8.04
N GLN A 69 6.87 12.23 7.99
CA GLN A 69 6.21 13.10 8.94
C GLN A 69 4.70 13.20 8.66
N ALA A 70 4.32 13.35 7.39
CA ALA A 70 2.92 13.28 6.99
C ALA A 70 2.33 11.88 7.23
N ALA A 71 3.10 10.84 6.92
CA ALA A 71 2.70 9.47 7.20
C ALA A 71 2.35 9.25 8.69
N ASP A 72 3.19 9.74 9.61
CA ASP A 72 2.92 9.57 11.04
C ASP A 72 1.61 10.26 11.47
N ARG A 73 1.35 11.46 10.95
CA ARG A 73 0.07 12.16 11.19
C ARG A 73 -1.13 11.37 10.65
N TYR A 74 -1.05 10.88 9.42
CA TYR A 74 -2.13 10.07 8.84
C TYR A 74 -2.35 8.76 9.59
N LEU A 75 -1.28 8.11 10.06
CA LEU A 75 -1.39 6.92 10.89
C LEU A 75 -2.07 7.22 12.22
N GLN A 76 -1.72 8.31 12.91
CA GLN A 76 -2.42 8.68 14.15
C GLN A 76 -3.93 8.83 13.93
N GLU A 77 -4.35 9.42 12.82
CA GLU A 77 -5.77 9.49 12.46
C GLU A 77 -6.36 8.11 12.13
N ALA A 78 -5.67 7.31 11.32
CA ALA A 78 -6.11 5.96 10.92
C ALA A 78 -6.33 5.06 12.14
N LEU A 79 -5.41 5.06 13.11
CA LEU A 79 -5.51 4.25 14.32
C LEU A 79 -6.76 4.57 15.17
N SER A 80 -7.32 5.78 15.03
CA SER A 80 -8.55 6.19 15.71
C SER A 80 -9.82 5.96 14.89
N ARG A 81 -9.75 6.11 13.56
CA ARG A 81 -10.91 6.11 12.65
C ARG A 81 -11.10 4.81 11.89
N GLU A 82 -10.03 4.04 11.74
CA GLU A 82 -9.93 2.80 10.98
C GLU A 82 -9.34 1.69 11.89
N PRO A 83 -9.87 1.47 13.12
CA PRO A 83 -9.21 0.66 14.14
C PRO A 83 -9.09 -0.83 13.79
N ASN A 84 -9.82 -1.28 12.76
CA ASN A 84 -9.84 -2.66 12.29
C ASN A 84 -8.94 -2.87 11.04
N GLU A 85 -8.15 -1.87 10.64
CA GLU A 85 -7.27 -1.97 9.48
C GLU A 85 -5.85 -2.44 9.87
N PRO A 86 -5.47 -3.69 9.59
CA PRO A 86 -4.16 -4.22 9.99
C PRO A 86 -2.97 -3.54 9.29
N LEU A 87 -3.14 -2.98 8.08
CA LEU A 87 -2.10 -2.26 7.35
C LEU A 87 -1.66 -1.00 8.09
N ALA A 88 -2.58 -0.27 8.71
CA ALA A 88 -2.25 0.91 9.51
C ALA A 88 -1.30 0.56 10.66
N TYR A 89 -1.61 -0.52 11.38
CA TYR A 89 -0.74 -1.03 12.45
C TYR A 89 0.61 -1.50 11.91
N ALA A 90 0.63 -2.21 10.77
CA ALA A 90 1.86 -2.71 10.16
C ALA A 90 2.79 -1.58 9.71
N MET A 91 2.22 -0.51 9.13
CA MET A 91 2.97 0.69 8.75
C MET A 91 3.51 1.43 9.97
N LYS A 92 2.73 1.56 11.05
CA LYS A 92 3.20 2.17 12.30
C LYS A 92 4.36 1.38 12.91
N ALA A 93 4.25 0.05 12.94
CA ALA A 93 5.33 -0.83 13.37
C ALA A 93 6.59 -0.69 12.50
N SER A 94 6.44 -0.60 11.18
CA SER A 94 7.56 -0.43 10.24
C SER A 94 8.30 0.90 10.41
N LEU A 95 7.57 2.00 10.67
CA LEU A 95 8.19 3.29 11.01
C LEU A 95 8.93 3.21 12.35
N ALA A 96 8.33 2.55 13.35
CA ALA A 96 8.97 2.36 14.64
C ALA A 96 10.28 1.57 14.54
N TYR A 97 10.31 0.52 13.72
CA TYR A 97 11.55 -0.22 13.42
C TYR A 97 12.64 0.69 12.85
N THR A 98 12.29 1.53 11.87
CA THR A 98 13.24 2.49 11.26
C THR A 98 13.77 3.50 12.29
N ASN A 99 12.91 3.94 13.20
CA ASN A 99 13.25 4.87 14.28
C ASN A 99 13.91 4.20 15.49
N LYS A 100 14.13 2.87 15.46
CA LYS A 100 14.62 2.06 16.59
C LYS A 100 13.75 2.19 17.86
N ASP A 101 12.46 2.47 17.68
CA ASP A 101 11.47 2.49 18.76
C ASP A 101 10.90 1.08 18.93
N TRP A 102 11.60 0.27 19.72
CA TRP A 102 11.28 -1.14 19.91
C TRP A 102 9.99 -1.37 20.70
N ALA A 103 9.60 -0.43 21.55
CA ALA A 103 8.36 -0.52 22.32
C ALA A 103 7.14 -0.30 21.42
N THR A 104 7.20 0.72 20.55
CA THR A 104 6.16 0.97 19.55
C THR A 104 6.12 -0.16 18.52
N LEU A 105 7.27 -0.67 18.09
CA LEU A 105 7.34 -1.84 17.21
C LEU A 105 6.62 -3.05 17.83
N ASP A 106 6.94 -3.43 19.07
CA ASP A 106 6.31 -4.57 19.77
C ASP A 106 4.79 -4.39 19.94
N THR A 107 4.36 -3.18 20.30
CA THR A 107 2.94 -2.86 20.47
C THR A 107 2.19 -3.03 19.15
N TYR A 108 2.71 -2.45 18.07
CA TYR A 108 1.98 -2.43 16.81
C TYR A 108 2.15 -3.70 15.98
N SER A 109 3.23 -4.48 16.15
CA SER A 109 3.33 -5.82 15.55
C SER A 109 2.24 -6.75 16.09
N LYS A 110 2.02 -6.74 17.42
CA LYS A 110 0.94 -7.51 18.07
C LYS A 110 -0.43 -7.05 17.60
N LYS A 111 -0.67 -5.73 17.52
CA LYS A 111 -1.94 -5.21 16.99
C LYS A 111 -2.19 -5.63 15.54
N THR A 112 -1.15 -5.67 14.70
CA THR A 112 -1.26 -6.21 13.34
C THR A 112 -1.70 -7.67 13.38
N SER A 113 -1.02 -8.53 14.15
CA SER A 113 -1.37 -9.95 14.30
C SER A 113 -2.80 -10.16 14.82
N GLU A 114 -3.18 -9.46 15.89
CA GLU A 114 -4.52 -9.55 16.51
C GLU A 114 -5.63 -9.12 15.55
N THR A 115 -5.45 -7.98 14.89
CA THR A 115 -6.43 -7.45 13.92
C THR A 115 -6.56 -8.37 12.72
N ALA A 116 -5.44 -8.91 12.24
CA ALA A 116 -5.41 -9.84 11.13
C ALA A 116 -6.08 -11.18 11.48
N GLN A 117 -5.87 -11.70 12.70
CA GLN A 117 -6.50 -12.93 13.16
C GLN A 117 -8.03 -12.82 13.20
N ASN A 118 -8.55 -11.65 13.61
CA ASN A 118 -9.99 -11.36 13.57
C ASN A 118 -10.53 -11.24 12.13
N LEU A 119 -9.68 -10.81 11.20
CA LEU A 119 -10.04 -10.63 9.78
C LEU A 119 -10.11 -11.96 9.01
N ILE A 120 -9.42 -13.02 9.45
CA ILE A 120 -9.34 -14.30 8.71
C ILE A 120 -10.71 -14.91 8.38
N SER A 121 -11.70 -14.76 9.27
CA SER A 121 -13.02 -15.38 9.07
C SER A 121 -13.86 -14.73 7.97
N SER A 122 -13.65 -13.43 7.71
CA SER A 122 -14.37 -12.67 6.70
C SER A 122 -13.54 -12.42 5.44
N ASP A 123 -12.22 -12.37 5.59
CA ASP A 123 -11.26 -12.13 4.53
C ASP A 123 -9.99 -12.96 4.78
N SER A 124 -10.07 -14.24 4.45
CA SER A 124 -8.98 -15.19 4.68
C SER A 124 -7.67 -14.78 4.00
N LEU A 125 -7.73 -14.16 2.82
CA LEU A 125 -6.55 -13.69 2.11
C LEU A 125 -5.84 -12.60 2.90
N ARG A 126 -6.52 -11.48 3.21
CA ARG A 126 -5.91 -10.36 3.95
C ARG A 126 -5.56 -10.77 5.38
N GLY A 127 -6.45 -11.50 6.04
CA GLY A 127 -6.22 -11.95 7.41
C GLY A 127 -4.95 -12.79 7.53
N ASN A 128 -4.71 -13.73 6.62
CA ASN A 128 -3.46 -14.50 6.63
C ASN A 128 -2.24 -13.66 6.21
N LEU A 129 -2.36 -12.77 5.21
CA LEU A 129 -1.27 -11.87 4.82
C LEU A 129 -0.78 -11.02 6.00
N TYR A 130 -1.69 -10.35 6.69
CA TYR A 130 -1.30 -9.47 7.80
C TYR A 130 -0.92 -10.24 9.08
N ALA A 131 -1.44 -11.47 9.28
CA ALA A 131 -0.94 -12.33 10.35
C ALA A 131 0.54 -12.68 10.10
N ALA A 132 0.91 -13.01 8.86
CA ALA A 132 2.29 -13.24 8.46
C ALA A 132 3.16 -11.99 8.70
N VAL A 133 2.69 -10.80 8.31
CA VAL A 133 3.41 -9.54 8.54
C VAL A 133 3.61 -9.25 10.04
N GLY A 134 2.57 -9.40 10.85
CA GLY A 134 2.64 -9.19 12.30
C GLY A 134 3.65 -10.13 12.97
N LEU A 135 3.57 -11.44 12.67
CA LEU A 135 4.51 -12.45 13.16
C LEU A 135 5.96 -12.18 12.75
N PHE A 136 6.18 -11.70 11.53
CA PHE A 136 7.51 -11.33 11.05
C PHE A 136 8.10 -10.17 11.87
N LEU A 137 7.30 -9.14 12.12
CA LEU A 137 7.69 -7.98 12.94
C LEU A 137 7.94 -8.36 14.40
N GLU A 138 7.11 -9.24 14.97
CA GLU A 138 7.34 -9.80 16.31
C GLU A 138 8.66 -10.58 16.39
N GLY A 139 9.02 -11.31 15.33
CA GLY A 139 10.33 -11.98 15.23
C GLY A 139 11.50 -11.00 15.32
N ALA A 140 11.39 -9.83 14.68
CA ALA A 140 12.39 -8.77 14.77
C ALA A 140 12.51 -8.20 16.20
N VAL A 141 11.38 -8.02 16.91
CA VAL A 141 11.37 -7.59 18.32
C VAL A 141 12.10 -8.60 19.21
N ILE A 142 11.82 -9.90 19.02
CA ILE A 142 12.44 -10.97 19.80
C ILE A 142 13.96 -10.94 19.63
N LEU A 143 14.45 -10.90 18.37
CA LEU A 143 15.89 -10.85 18.09
C LEU A 143 16.54 -9.60 18.70
N GLN A 144 15.86 -8.46 18.64
CA GLN A 144 16.37 -7.22 19.18
C GLN A 144 16.44 -7.22 20.71
N ARG A 145 15.43 -7.78 21.39
CA ARG A 145 15.33 -7.80 22.85
C ARG A 145 16.21 -8.86 23.49
N GLU A 146 16.24 -10.05 22.89
CA GLU A 146 16.87 -11.24 23.50
C GLU A 146 18.25 -11.53 22.91
N GLY A 147 18.63 -10.82 21.84
CA GLY A 147 19.84 -11.07 21.07
C GLY A 147 19.77 -12.37 20.27
N THR A 148 20.73 -12.57 19.37
CA THR A 148 20.73 -13.72 18.46
C THR A 148 20.78 -15.06 19.19
N VAL A 149 21.58 -15.19 20.27
CA VAL A 149 21.78 -16.48 20.95
C VAL A 149 20.50 -17.00 21.61
N LYS A 150 19.75 -16.14 22.31
CA LYS A 150 18.52 -16.55 23.00
C LYS A 150 17.27 -16.39 22.13
N GLY A 151 17.24 -15.36 21.29
CA GLY A 151 16.09 -15.03 20.46
C GLY A 151 15.96 -15.85 19.17
N ALA A 152 17.06 -16.38 18.62
CA ALA A 152 17.00 -17.06 17.31
C ALA A 152 16.04 -18.26 17.25
N PRO A 153 15.97 -19.17 18.24
CA PRO A 153 15.01 -20.27 18.20
C PRO A 153 13.55 -19.80 18.16
N GLN A 154 13.23 -18.76 18.94
CA GLN A 154 11.88 -18.18 18.98
C GLN A 154 11.54 -17.44 17.69
N ALA A 155 12.48 -16.64 17.16
CA ALA A 155 12.31 -15.94 15.90
C ALA A 155 12.16 -16.92 14.72
N LEU A 156 12.88 -18.04 14.73
CA LEU A 156 12.72 -19.11 13.74
C LEU A 156 11.33 -19.76 13.82
N SER A 157 10.83 -20.02 15.03
CA SER A 157 9.46 -20.51 15.23
C SER A 157 8.41 -19.52 14.71
N ARG A 158 8.63 -18.21 14.87
CA ARG A 158 7.77 -17.17 14.25
C ARG A 158 7.85 -17.22 12.74
N LEU A 159 9.05 -17.30 12.16
CA LEU A 159 9.23 -17.39 10.72
C LEU A 159 8.54 -18.61 10.11
N GLN A 160 8.54 -19.77 10.79
CA GLN A 160 7.76 -20.93 10.35
C GLN A 160 6.25 -20.63 10.27
N GLN A 161 5.70 -19.90 11.26
CA GLN A 161 4.30 -19.48 11.25
C GLN A 161 4.02 -18.44 10.14
N VAL A 162 4.96 -17.55 9.85
CA VAL A 162 4.88 -16.63 8.70
C VAL A 162 4.62 -17.42 7.42
N TYR A 163 5.43 -18.45 7.13
CA TYR A 163 5.23 -19.29 5.95
C TYR A 163 3.88 -20.01 5.96
N GLN A 164 3.46 -20.58 7.09
CA GLN A 164 2.15 -21.25 7.19
C GLN A 164 0.98 -20.30 6.85
N HIS A 165 1.06 -19.03 7.23
CA HIS A 165 0.06 -18.04 6.87
C HIS A 165 0.16 -17.62 5.39
N LEU A 166 1.36 -17.43 4.86
CA LEU A 166 1.54 -17.13 3.43
C LEU A 166 1.03 -18.26 2.54
N ASP A 167 1.22 -19.52 2.92
CA ASP A 167 0.69 -20.69 2.19
C ASP A 167 -0.85 -20.70 2.19
N LYS A 168 -1.48 -20.33 3.33
CA LYS A 168 -2.95 -20.20 3.41
C LYS A 168 -3.46 -19.06 2.54
N ALA A 169 -2.76 -17.92 2.50
CA ALA A 169 -3.09 -16.80 1.63
C ALA A 169 -2.95 -17.19 0.14
N GLU A 170 -1.86 -17.90 -0.21
CA GLU A 170 -1.60 -18.39 -1.55
C GLU A 170 -2.65 -19.40 -2.02
N ALA A 171 -3.13 -20.27 -1.13
CA ALA A 171 -4.21 -21.20 -1.44
C ALA A 171 -5.54 -20.50 -1.78
N VAL A 172 -5.75 -19.27 -1.30
CA VAL A 172 -6.93 -18.45 -1.64
C VAL A 172 -6.73 -17.72 -2.96
N SER A 173 -5.59 -17.05 -3.14
CA SER A 173 -5.29 -16.29 -4.35
C SER A 173 -3.78 -16.30 -4.65
N PRO A 174 -3.30 -17.25 -5.46
CA PRO A 174 -1.87 -17.42 -5.71
C PRO A 174 -1.25 -16.27 -6.52
N ASN A 175 -2.07 -15.58 -7.31
CA ASN A 175 -1.66 -14.43 -8.12
C ASN A 175 -2.01 -13.09 -7.44
N ASP A 176 -2.29 -13.10 -6.14
CA ASP A 176 -2.56 -11.86 -5.42
C ASP A 176 -1.32 -10.95 -5.44
N PRO A 177 -1.46 -9.66 -5.80
CA PRO A 177 -0.31 -8.80 -5.97
C PRO A 177 0.41 -8.45 -4.67
N GLU A 178 -0.31 -8.31 -3.57
CA GLU A 178 0.28 -8.02 -2.26
C GLU A 178 1.02 -9.24 -1.71
N LEU A 179 0.43 -10.43 -1.86
CA LEU A 179 1.09 -11.71 -1.54
C LEU A 179 2.40 -11.86 -2.30
N ASN A 180 2.38 -11.67 -3.62
CA ASN A 180 3.56 -11.82 -4.46
C ASN A 180 4.62 -10.75 -4.17
N LEU A 181 4.21 -9.54 -3.77
CA LEU A 181 5.12 -8.52 -3.26
C LEU A 181 5.84 -9.01 -1.99
N LEU A 182 5.08 -9.43 -0.97
CA LEU A 182 5.64 -9.89 0.31
C LEU A 182 6.55 -11.12 0.14
N LYS A 183 6.09 -12.15 -0.56
CA LYS A 183 6.90 -13.34 -0.84
C LYS A 183 8.16 -12.98 -1.62
N GLY A 184 8.06 -12.11 -2.63
CA GLY A 184 9.21 -11.66 -3.41
C GLY A 184 10.28 -10.97 -2.56
N TYR A 185 9.89 -10.05 -1.67
CA TYR A 185 10.84 -9.42 -0.73
C TYR A 185 11.48 -10.43 0.23
N MET A 186 10.71 -11.38 0.76
CA MET A 186 11.25 -12.43 1.64
C MET A 186 12.22 -13.36 0.91
N ASP A 187 11.84 -13.83 -0.27
CA ASP A 187 12.67 -14.72 -1.09
C ASP A 187 13.98 -14.03 -1.46
N LEU A 188 13.94 -12.73 -1.80
CA LEU A 188 15.14 -11.92 -2.04
C LEU A 188 16.04 -11.82 -0.81
N MET A 189 15.48 -11.48 0.35
CA MET A 189 16.24 -11.38 1.60
C MET A 189 16.96 -12.69 1.93
N ILE A 190 16.36 -13.83 1.57
CA ILE A 190 16.98 -15.15 1.78
C ILE A 190 18.03 -15.42 0.70
N ALA A 191 17.72 -15.17 -0.57
CA ALA A 191 18.61 -15.43 -1.70
C ALA A 191 19.94 -14.67 -1.61
N VAL A 192 19.93 -13.44 -1.12
CA VAL A 192 21.17 -12.66 -0.96
C VAL A 192 22.02 -13.11 0.22
N ASN A 193 21.46 -13.88 1.15
CA ASN A 193 22.13 -14.32 2.38
C ASN A 193 22.41 -15.83 2.43
N LEU A 194 21.76 -16.65 1.61
CA LEU A 194 21.93 -18.11 1.59
C LEU A 194 22.27 -18.60 0.17
N PRO A 195 23.33 -19.42 0.00
CA PRO A 195 23.88 -19.80 -1.31
C PRO A 195 23.01 -20.74 -2.15
N PHE A 196 21.83 -21.15 -1.65
CA PHE A 196 20.97 -22.13 -2.30
C PHE A 196 19.68 -21.54 -2.88
N ALA A 197 19.37 -20.28 -2.58
CA ALA A 197 18.16 -19.62 -3.08
C ALA A 197 18.46 -18.91 -4.41
N ASN A 198 17.50 -18.95 -5.33
CA ASN A 198 17.62 -18.39 -6.68
C ASN A 198 17.06 -16.96 -6.69
N PRO A 199 17.91 -15.91 -6.69
CA PRO A 199 17.44 -14.54 -6.67
C PRO A 199 16.67 -14.16 -7.94
N GLU A 200 16.99 -14.74 -9.10
CA GLU A 200 16.32 -14.45 -10.37
C GLU A 200 14.84 -14.86 -10.34
N GLN A 201 14.50 -15.99 -9.70
CA GLN A 201 13.11 -16.41 -9.52
C GLN A 201 12.32 -15.44 -8.63
N ALA A 202 12.94 -14.93 -7.57
CA ALA A 202 12.33 -13.94 -6.69
C ALA A 202 12.11 -12.60 -7.42
N ILE A 203 13.09 -12.16 -8.22
CA ILE A 203 12.97 -10.98 -9.10
C ILE A 203 11.82 -11.15 -10.08
N GLN A 204 11.76 -12.27 -10.81
CA GLN A 204 10.67 -12.51 -11.78
C GLN A 204 9.28 -12.52 -11.14
N LYS A 205 9.15 -13.03 -9.91
CA LYS A 205 7.90 -12.99 -9.15
C LYS A 205 7.47 -11.55 -8.87
N LEU A 206 8.42 -10.71 -8.42
CA LEU A 206 8.17 -9.28 -8.21
C LEU A 206 7.78 -8.58 -9.53
N GLU A 207 8.47 -8.85 -10.62
CA GLU A 207 8.21 -8.21 -11.92
C GLU A 207 6.83 -8.52 -12.48
N LYS A 208 6.38 -9.78 -12.38
CA LYS A 208 5.18 -10.25 -13.08
C LYS A 208 3.91 -10.15 -12.25
N ASN A 209 4.03 -10.42 -10.95
CA ASN A 209 2.86 -10.68 -10.12
C ASN A 209 2.71 -9.69 -8.97
N ALA A 210 3.75 -8.94 -8.60
CA ALA A 210 3.66 -8.01 -7.49
C ALA A 210 3.17 -6.63 -7.92
N ALA A 211 2.38 -6.00 -7.06
CA ALA A 211 1.99 -4.60 -7.23
C ALA A 211 1.95 -3.90 -5.86
N PRO A 212 2.02 -2.56 -5.81
CA PRO A 212 2.18 -1.65 -6.94
C PRO A 212 3.58 -1.71 -7.55
N GLN A 213 3.69 -1.40 -8.85
CA GLN A 213 4.93 -1.56 -9.63
C GLN A 213 6.12 -0.82 -9.02
N TYR A 214 5.91 0.37 -8.46
CA TYR A 214 7.01 1.13 -7.86
C TYR A 214 7.60 0.44 -6.62
N LEU A 215 6.80 -0.33 -5.86
CA LEU A 215 7.30 -1.16 -4.76
C LEU A 215 8.00 -2.41 -5.25
N ALA A 216 7.50 -3.05 -6.30
CA ALA A 216 8.18 -4.18 -6.94
C ALA A 216 9.56 -3.75 -7.48
N ASN A 217 9.61 -2.66 -8.24
CA ASN A 217 10.85 -2.09 -8.80
C ASN A 217 11.85 -1.73 -7.69
N ARG A 218 11.38 -1.17 -6.57
CA ARG A 218 12.25 -0.89 -5.42
C ARG A 218 12.89 -2.17 -4.88
N GLY A 219 12.13 -3.25 -4.74
CA GLY A 219 12.64 -4.53 -4.25
C GLY A 219 13.67 -5.14 -5.19
N ILE A 220 13.38 -5.11 -6.49
CA ILE A 220 14.28 -5.56 -7.56
C ILE A 220 15.59 -4.75 -7.57
N ALA A 221 15.51 -3.43 -7.45
CA ALA A 221 16.70 -2.58 -7.38
C ALA A 221 17.56 -2.88 -6.14
N LEU A 222 16.95 -3.16 -4.99
CA LEU A 222 17.67 -3.59 -3.79
C LEU A 222 18.35 -4.95 -3.98
N ALA A 223 17.66 -5.90 -4.64
CA ALA A 223 18.24 -7.19 -4.98
C ALA A 223 19.50 -7.05 -5.84
N TYR A 224 19.40 -6.30 -6.95
CA TYR A 224 20.53 -6.06 -7.85
C TYR A 224 21.69 -5.37 -7.14
N ARG A 225 21.43 -4.39 -6.27
CA ARG A 225 22.44 -3.78 -5.40
C ARG A 225 23.14 -4.82 -4.53
N ASP A 226 22.38 -5.67 -3.84
CA ASP A 226 22.92 -6.63 -2.87
C ASP A 226 23.67 -7.78 -3.55
N LEU A 227 23.27 -8.14 -4.78
CA LEU A 227 23.98 -9.06 -5.68
C LEU A 227 25.19 -8.42 -6.38
N LYS A 228 25.41 -7.12 -6.20
CA LYS A 228 26.44 -6.31 -6.89
C LYS A 228 26.34 -6.36 -8.42
N GLN A 229 25.12 -6.47 -8.93
CA GLN A 229 24.78 -6.44 -10.36
C GLN A 229 24.21 -5.06 -10.68
N TYR A 230 25.00 -4.18 -11.32
CA TYR A 230 24.63 -2.77 -11.54
C TYR A 230 24.28 -2.43 -12.99
N SER A 231 24.32 -3.43 -13.88
CA SER A 231 24.27 -3.28 -15.34
C SER A 231 23.06 -3.95 -15.95
#